data_AF-A0A1Z9H0V4-F1
#
_entry.id   AF-A0A1Z9H0V4-F1
#
_cell.length_a   1.000
_cell.length_b   1.000
_cell.length_c   1.000
_cell.angle_alpha   90.00
_cell.angle_beta   90.00
_cell.angle_gamma   90.00
#
_symmetry.space_group_name_H-M   'P 1'
#
loop_
_entity.id
_entity.type
_entity.pdbx_description
1 polymer ?
#
loop_
_entity_poly.entity_id
_entity_poly.type
_entity_poly.pdbx_seq_one_letter_code
_entity_poly.pdbx_strand_id
1 'polypeptide(L)'
;MATTTKKINLNQMLYNIDMSNSKWYNTLDEEEKKTFSPYTAMRFTSNVQGQKAFKEHYILSVNEFANKHFGTTQKHEGDSEMFWKLLSLAGIKKKMFHPWVKAPKGKGKKTGVDKLLAECFPHAKQDEIEALKVINDVDGFKKLARQQGWTDKEIKEIGK
;
A
#
# COMPACT_ATOMS: atom_id res chain seq x y z
N MET A 1 -3.01 8.60 34.87
CA MET A 1 -2.16 7.44 34.47
C MET A 1 -2.22 7.33 32.96
N ALA A 2 -1.09 7.28 32.26
CA ALA A 2 -1.11 7.08 30.81
C ALA A 2 -1.61 5.65 30.54
N THR A 3 -2.83 5.53 30.01
CA THR A 3 -3.41 4.24 29.61
C THR A 3 -2.62 3.75 28.40
N THR A 4 -1.68 2.84 28.61
CA THR A 4 -0.90 2.22 27.54
C THR A 4 -1.86 1.41 26.68
N THR A 5 -2.28 1.96 25.53
CA THR A 5 -3.18 1.27 24.60
C THR A 5 -2.61 -0.10 24.26
N LYS A 6 -3.35 -1.16 24.60
CA LYS A 6 -2.94 -2.54 24.32
C LYS A 6 -2.93 -2.76 22.81
N LYS A 7 -1.77 -3.13 22.26
CA LYS A 7 -1.56 -3.33 20.81
C LYS A 7 -1.43 -4.81 20.50
N ILE A 8 -2.02 -5.23 19.39
CA ILE A 8 -1.85 -6.59 18.88
C ILE A 8 -0.36 -6.88 18.64
N ASN A 9 0.11 -8.01 19.15
CA ASN A 9 1.43 -8.52 18.85
C ASN A 9 1.48 -9.06 17.41
N LEU A 10 2.31 -8.45 16.55
CA LEU A 10 2.44 -8.83 15.14
C LEU A 10 2.85 -10.30 14.93
N ASN A 11 3.80 -10.80 15.71
CA ASN A 11 4.29 -12.18 15.56
C ASN A 11 3.20 -13.19 15.93
N GLN A 12 2.41 -12.88 16.97
CA GLN A 12 1.26 -13.70 17.36
C GLN A 12 0.18 -13.69 16.28
N MET A 13 -0.12 -12.52 15.70
CA MET A 13 -1.08 -12.38 14.62
C MET A 13 -0.68 -13.24 13.41
N LEU A 14 0.55 -13.09 12.91
CA LEU A 14 1.04 -13.84 11.75
C LEU A 14 1.05 -15.35 12.00
N TYR A 15 1.45 -15.78 13.19
CA TYR A 15 1.39 -17.18 13.59
C TYR A 15 -0.04 -17.75 13.52
N ASN A 16 -1.04 -17.01 14.00
CA ASN A 16 -2.42 -17.47 13.97
C ASN A 16 -3.00 -17.50 12.54
N ILE A 17 -2.55 -16.61 11.64
CA ILE A 17 -2.89 -16.68 10.22
C ILE A 17 -2.32 -17.95 9.60
N ASP A 18 -1.03 -18.20 9.81
CA ASP A 18 -0.33 -19.39 9.31
C ASP A 18 -0.97 -20.70 9.76
N MET A 19 -1.48 -20.73 10.99
CA MET A 19 -2.18 -21.89 11.58
C MET A 19 -3.66 -21.98 11.19
N SER A 20 -4.14 -21.09 10.32
CA SER A 20 -5.56 -21.00 9.93
C SER A 20 -6.50 -20.86 11.12
N ASN A 21 -6.08 -20.17 12.18
CA ASN A 21 -6.86 -19.99 13.40
C ASN A 21 -7.88 -18.86 13.23
N SER A 22 -9.02 -19.19 12.61
CA SER A 22 -10.12 -18.25 12.36
C SER A 22 -10.77 -17.69 13.63
N LYS A 23 -10.59 -18.34 14.79
CA LYS A 23 -11.22 -17.97 16.07
C LYS A 23 -10.38 -16.99 16.91
N TRP A 24 -9.08 -16.85 16.62
CA TRP A 24 -8.18 -16.02 17.43
C TRP A 24 -8.62 -14.55 17.54
N TYR A 25 -9.18 -13.97 16.49
CA TYR A 25 -9.66 -12.59 16.54
C TYR A 25 -10.72 -12.34 17.62
N ASN A 26 -11.52 -13.36 17.94
CA ASN A 26 -12.57 -13.26 18.94
C ASN A 26 -12.05 -13.38 20.37
N THR A 27 -10.78 -13.76 20.54
CA THR A 27 -10.12 -13.76 21.86
C THR A 27 -9.47 -12.41 22.19
N LEU A 28 -9.45 -11.47 21.25
CA LEU A 28 -8.86 -10.14 21.43
C LEU A 28 -9.82 -9.20 22.17
N ASP A 29 -9.26 -8.36 23.02
CA ASP A 29 -9.96 -7.28 23.73
C ASP A 29 -10.46 -6.23 22.72
N GLU A 30 -11.47 -5.43 23.10
CA GLU A 30 -11.93 -4.31 22.24
C GLU A 30 -10.82 -3.30 21.92
N GLU A 31 -9.91 -3.03 22.88
CA GLU A 31 -8.77 -2.14 22.64
C GLU A 31 -7.81 -2.72 21.60
N GLU A 32 -7.55 -4.03 21.66
CA GLU A 32 -6.66 -4.70 20.71
C GLU A 32 -7.28 -4.73 19.31
N LYS A 33 -8.57 -5.06 19.20
CA LYS A 33 -9.31 -5.04 17.93
C LYS A 33 -9.24 -3.67 17.25
N LYS A 34 -9.33 -2.57 18.00
CA LYS A 34 -9.17 -1.21 17.46
C LYS A 34 -7.78 -0.97 16.85
N THR A 35 -6.75 -1.69 17.31
CA THR A 35 -5.39 -1.61 16.74
C THR A 35 -5.17 -2.51 15.54
N PHE A 36 -6.11 -3.40 15.22
CA PHE A 36 -6.02 -4.28 14.05
C PHE A 36 -6.09 -3.46 12.76
N SER A 37 -5.12 -3.70 11.88
CA SER A 37 -5.05 -3.07 10.56
C SER A 37 -5.19 -4.15 9.49
N PRO A 38 -6.38 -4.26 8.83
CA PRO A 38 -6.61 -5.20 7.72
C PRO A 38 -5.54 -5.08 6.64
N TYR A 39 -5.17 -3.85 6.27
CA TYR A 39 -4.14 -3.57 5.29
C TYR A 39 -2.77 -4.14 5.69
N THR A 40 -2.36 -3.92 6.95
CA THR A 40 -1.07 -4.40 7.45
C THR A 40 -1.05 -5.92 7.51
N ALA A 41 -2.11 -6.55 8.03
CA ALA A 41 -2.24 -7.99 8.10
C ALA A 41 -2.17 -8.62 6.71
N MET A 42 -2.91 -8.09 5.73
CA MET A 42 -2.91 -8.56 4.34
C MET A 42 -1.52 -8.46 3.70
N ARG A 43 -0.84 -7.32 3.89
CA ARG A 43 0.45 -7.05 3.27
C ARG A 43 1.59 -7.90 3.82
N PHE A 44 1.58 -8.22 5.12
CA PHE A 44 2.53 -9.20 5.66
C PHE A 44 2.19 -10.61 5.15
N THR A 45 0.92 -11.00 5.18
CA THR A 45 0.49 -12.35 4.81
C THR A 45 0.81 -12.67 3.35
N SER A 46 0.66 -11.70 2.43
CA SER A 46 0.94 -11.91 1.01
C SER A 46 2.42 -12.13 0.68
N ASN A 47 3.35 -11.92 1.60
CA ASN A 47 4.77 -12.12 1.37
C ASN A 47 5.37 -13.09 2.38
N VAL A 48 5.78 -14.27 1.91
CA VAL A 48 6.43 -15.30 2.71
C VAL A 48 7.83 -15.61 2.21
N GLN A 49 8.73 -15.96 3.11
CA GLN A 49 10.04 -16.52 2.77
C GLN A 49 9.96 -18.05 2.74
N GLY A 50 10.57 -18.66 1.73
CA GLY A 50 10.57 -20.13 1.57
C GLY A 50 10.55 -20.57 0.10
N GLN A 51 10.07 -21.78 -0.11
CA GLN A 51 9.92 -22.38 -1.44
C GLN A 51 8.93 -21.61 -2.31
N LYS A 52 9.13 -21.69 -3.63
CA LYS A 52 8.28 -21.01 -4.63
C LYS A 52 6.79 -21.34 -4.46
N ALA A 53 6.46 -22.61 -4.22
CA ALA A 53 5.07 -23.04 -4.01
C ALA A 53 4.37 -22.31 -2.85
N PHE A 54 5.06 -22.07 -1.74
CA PHE A 54 4.48 -21.32 -0.62
C PHE A 54 4.28 -19.84 -0.97
N LYS A 55 5.26 -19.22 -1.65
CA LYS A 55 5.14 -17.82 -2.10
C LYS A 55 3.93 -17.63 -3.01
N GLU A 56 3.78 -18.52 -4.00
CA GLU A 56 2.67 -18.49 -4.95
C GLU A 56 1.33 -18.71 -4.24
N HIS A 57 1.25 -19.70 -3.34
CA HIS A 57 0.04 -19.96 -2.57
C HIS A 57 -0.41 -18.73 -1.77
N TYR A 58 0.48 -18.14 -0.96
CA TYR A 58 0.11 -16.99 -0.13
C TYR A 58 -0.29 -15.76 -0.97
N ILE A 59 0.42 -15.48 -2.06
CA ILE A 59 0.07 -14.35 -2.96
C ILE A 59 -1.32 -14.57 -3.58
N LEU A 60 -1.58 -15.75 -4.14
CA LEU A 60 -2.83 -16.05 -4.83
C LEU A 60 -4.01 -16.13 -3.85
N SER A 61 -3.85 -16.86 -2.74
CA SER A 61 -4.90 -17.02 -1.72
C SER A 61 -5.27 -15.69 -1.07
N VAL A 62 -4.27 -14.87 -0.70
CA VAL A 62 -4.56 -13.54 -0.12
C VAL A 62 -5.24 -12.64 -1.14
N ASN A 63 -4.86 -12.73 -2.42
CA ASN A 63 -5.51 -11.93 -3.45
C ASN A 63 -6.98 -12.32 -3.63
N GLU A 64 -7.28 -13.62 -3.70
CA GLU A 64 -8.64 -14.12 -3.89
C GLU A 64 -9.54 -13.86 -2.67
N PHE A 65 -9.07 -14.16 -1.46
CA PHE A 65 -9.90 -14.08 -0.26
C PHE A 65 -9.98 -12.66 0.34
N ALA A 66 -8.92 -11.87 0.28
CA ALA A 66 -8.83 -10.62 1.03
C ALA A 66 -8.67 -9.35 0.17
N ASN A 67 -7.92 -9.41 -0.94
CA ASN A 67 -7.59 -8.21 -1.72
C ASN A 67 -8.70 -7.78 -2.69
N LYS A 68 -9.29 -8.74 -3.42
CA LYS A 68 -10.26 -8.48 -4.52
C LYS A 68 -11.43 -7.57 -4.13
N HIS A 69 -11.93 -7.73 -2.90
CA HIS A 69 -13.04 -6.95 -2.35
C HIS A 69 -12.67 -6.23 -1.05
N PHE A 70 -11.38 -5.87 -0.90
CA PHE A 70 -10.83 -5.30 0.32
C PHE A 70 -11.64 -4.12 0.86
N GLY A 71 -12.11 -3.22 -0.01
CA GLY A 71 -12.90 -2.05 0.37
C GLY A 71 -14.16 -2.39 1.17
N THR A 72 -14.82 -3.50 0.82
CA THR A 72 -16.07 -3.98 1.45
C THR A 72 -15.79 -4.87 2.65
N THR A 73 -14.76 -5.72 2.59
CA THR A 73 -14.50 -6.75 3.61
C THR A 73 -13.64 -6.26 4.78
N GLN A 74 -12.82 -5.22 4.60
CA GLN A 74 -11.88 -4.74 5.62
C GLN A 74 -12.55 -4.32 6.94
N LYS A 75 -13.74 -3.71 6.85
CA LYS A 75 -14.53 -3.22 7.97
C LYS A 75 -15.99 -3.52 7.71
N HIS A 76 -16.38 -4.77 7.94
CA HIS A 76 -17.76 -5.20 7.83
C HIS A 76 -18.46 -4.93 9.16
N GLU A 77 -19.61 -4.24 9.14
CA GLU A 77 -20.40 -3.94 10.35
C GLU A 77 -19.61 -3.23 11.48
N GLY A 78 -18.54 -2.50 11.12
CA GLY A 78 -17.72 -1.75 12.08
C GLY A 78 -16.57 -2.54 12.70
N ASP A 79 -16.39 -3.83 12.39
CA ASP A 79 -15.27 -4.66 12.88
C ASP A 79 -14.54 -5.37 11.71
N SER A 80 -13.39 -5.97 11.99
CA SER A 80 -12.53 -6.69 11.02
C SER A 80 -12.57 -8.21 11.18
N GLU A 81 -13.53 -8.77 11.93
CA GLU A 81 -13.62 -10.21 12.17
C GLU A 81 -13.81 -11.00 10.85
N MET A 82 -14.70 -10.54 9.97
CA MET A 82 -14.90 -11.17 8.67
C MET A 82 -13.61 -11.17 7.84
N PHE A 83 -12.90 -10.04 7.84
CA PHE A 83 -11.62 -9.91 7.18
C PHE A 83 -10.59 -10.90 7.73
N TRP A 84 -10.51 -11.04 9.06
CA TRP A 84 -9.63 -11.99 9.73
C TRP A 84 -9.91 -13.43 9.28
N LYS A 85 -11.19 -13.83 9.29
CA LYS A 85 -11.59 -15.17 8.86
C LYS A 85 -11.17 -15.45 7.42
N LEU A 86 -11.42 -14.52 6.50
CA LEU A 86 -11.01 -14.63 5.10
C LEU A 86 -9.48 -14.74 4.97
N LEU A 87 -8.73 -13.91 5.70
CA LEU A 87 -7.27 -13.94 5.66
C LEU A 87 -6.70 -15.25 6.24
N SER A 88 -7.31 -15.81 7.28
CA SER A 88 -6.89 -17.07 7.90
C SER A 88 -7.02 -18.29 6.96
N LEU A 89 -7.84 -18.20 5.90
CA LEU A 89 -7.95 -19.23 4.87
C LEU A 89 -6.67 -19.39 4.04
N ALA A 90 -5.81 -18.36 3.99
CA ALA A 90 -4.53 -18.43 3.29
C ALA A 90 -3.45 -19.21 4.07
N GLY A 91 -3.70 -19.55 5.33
CA GLY A 91 -2.76 -20.30 6.16
C GLY A 91 -2.61 -21.75 5.70
N ILE A 92 -1.38 -22.26 5.75
CA ILE A 92 -1.03 -23.64 5.35
C ILE A 92 -0.78 -24.58 6.55
N LYS A 93 -1.17 -24.17 7.77
CA LYS A 93 -0.92 -24.86 9.04
C LYS A 93 0.56 -25.10 9.36
N LYS A 94 1.41 -24.18 8.89
CA LYS A 94 2.86 -24.19 9.14
C LYS A 94 3.33 -22.77 9.37
N LYS A 95 4.15 -22.57 10.40
CA LYS A 95 4.77 -21.28 10.68
C LYS A 95 5.66 -20.84 9.51
N MET A 96 5.39 -19.66 8.99
CA MET A 96 6.13 -19.00 7.92
C MET A 96 6.76 -17.71 8.43
N PHE A 97 7.81 -17.26 7.74
CA PHE A 97 8.40 -15.94 7.99
C PHE A 97 7.89 -14.95 6.96
N HIS A 98 7.35 -13.83 7.42
CA HIS A 98 6.72 -12.80 6.60
C HIS A 98 7.54 -11.50 6.57
N PRO A 99 8.43 -11.31 5.58
CA PRO A 99 9.19 -10.07 5.49
C PRO A 99 8.29 -8.90 5.08
N TRP A 100 8.49 -7.73 5.70
CA TRP A 100 7.77 -6.53 5.31
C TRP A 100 8.13 -6.10 3.88
N VAL A 101 7.12 -5.97 3.03
CA VAL A 101 7.25 -5.36 1.71
C VAL A 101 7.02 -3.86 1.86
N LYS A 102 8.11 -3.09 1.74
CA LYS A 102 7.99 -1.63 1.66
C LYS A 102 7.11 -1.29 0.45
N ALA A 103 6.17 -0.36 0.65
CA ALA A 103 5.46 0.22 -0.49
C ALA A 103 6.50 0.71 -1.50
N PRO A 104 6.27 0.53 -2.81
CA PRO A 104 7.08 1.21 -3.80
C PRO A 104 7.11 2.67 -3.39
N LYS A 105 8.31 3.25 -3.29
CA LYS A 105 8.40 4.71 -3.10
C LYS A 105 7.59 5.30 -4.25
N GLY A 106 6.60 6.14 -3.94
CA GLY A 106 5.95 6.92 -4.98
C GLY A 106 7.03 7.59 -5.82
N LYS A 107 6.79 7.74 -7.13
CA LYS A 107 7.63 8.59 -7.98
C LYS A 107 7.78 9.91 -7.22
N GLY A 108 9.03 10.33 -6.97
CA GLY A 108 9.47 11.16 -5.84
C GLY A 108 8.75 12.49 -5.63
N LYS A 109 9.43 13.49 -5.06
CA LYS A 109 8.82 14.82 -4.91
C LYS A 109 8.45 15.34 -6.31
N LYS A 110 7.19 15.77 -6.50
CA LYS A 110 6.73 16.40 -7.75
C LYS A 110 7.70 17.53 -8.11
N THR A 111 8.34 17.42 -9.27
CA THR A 111 9.31 18.39 -9.81
C THR A 111 8.62 19.64 -10.32
N GLY A 112 9.36 20.72 -10.59
CA GLY A 112 8.79 21.91 -11.26
C GLY A 112 8.14 21.57 -12.59
N VAL A 113 8.72 20.63 -13.34
CA VAL A 113 8.16 20.10 -14.59
C VAL A 113 6.81 19.39 -14.36
N ASP A 114 6.67 18.61 -13.27
CA ASP A 114 5.40 17.94 -12.95
C ASP A 114 4.27 18.93 -12.72
N LYS A 115 4.55 20.06 -12.07
CA LYS A 115 3.56 21.11 -11.82
C LYS A 115 3.14 21.78 -13.13
N LEU A 116 4.11 22.17 -13.96
CA LEU A 116 3.86 22.78 -15.26
C LEU A 116 3.00 21.87 -16.15
N LEU A 117 3.37 20.59 -16.24
CA LEU A 117 2.65 19.63 -17.07
C LEU A 117 1.25 19.32 -16.54
N ALA A 118 1.04 19.31 -15.21
CA ALA A 118 -0.28 19.16 -14.62
C ALA A 118 -1.19 20.36 -14.89
N GLU A 119 -0.64 21.59 -14.95
CA GLU A 119 -1.37 22.80 -15.33
C GLU A 119 -1.72 22.82 -16.83
N CYS A 120 -0.76 22.45 -17.68
CA CYS A 120 -0.96 22.43 -19.13
C CYS A 120 -1.90 21.31 -19.59
N PHE A 121 -1.82 20.14 -18.93
CA PHE A 121 -2.50 18.91 -19.35
C PHE A 121 -3.24 18.26 -18.16
N PRO A 122 -4.32 18.89 -17.65
CA PRO A 122 -5.02 18.42 -16.45
C PRO A 122 -5.70 17.06 -16.62
N HIS A 123 -5.94 16.62 -17.85
CA HIS A 123 -6.56 15.34 -18.18
C HIS A 123 -5.56 14.27 -18.64
N ALA A 124 -4.28 14.59 -18.73
CA ALA A 124 -3.27 13.63 -19.15
C ALA A 124 -3.05 12.57 -18.06
N LYS A 125 -2.87 11.32 -18.51
CA LYS A 125 -2.46 10.22 -17.64
C LYS A 125 -1.00 10.40 -17.24
N GLN A 126 -0.66 9.86 -16.08
CA GLN A 126 0.70 9.94 -15.54
C GLN A 126 1.76 9.38 -16.52
N ASP A 127 1.43 8.32 -17.25
CA ASP A 127 2.33 7.71 -18.24
C ASP A 127 2.58 8.65 -19.44
N GLU A 128 1.60 9.47 -19.82
CA GLU A 128 1.73 10.47 -20.88
C GLU A 128 2.61 11.63 -20.42
N ILE A 129 2.44 12.08 -19.18
CA ILE A 129 3.31 13.10 -18.56
C ILE A 129 4.76 12.63 -18.52
N GLU A 130 4.99 11.35 -18.23
CA GLU A 130 6.34 10.78 -18.22
C GLU A 130 6.94 10.62 -19.60
N ALA A 131 6.13 10.21 -20.59
CA ALA A 131 6.57 10.20 -21.99
C ALA A 131 7.00 11.60 -22.44
N LEU A 132 6.22 12.64 -22.09
CA LEU A 132 6.57 14.03 -22.40
C LEU A 132 7.90 14.45 -21.78
N LYS A 133 8.19 14.02 -20.54
CA LYS A 133 9.46 14.29 -19.87
C LYS A 133 10.66 13.62 -20.53
N VAL A 134 10.48 12.45 -21.12
CA VAL A 134 11.55 11.71 -21.80
C VAL A 134 11.82 12.29 -23.20
N ILE A 135 10.77 12.70 -23.90
CA ILE A 135 10.87 13.18 -25.29
C ILE A 135 11.36 14.63 -25.37
N ASN A 136 11.07 15.44 -24.35
CA ASN A 136 11.41 16.87 -24.34
C ASN A 136 12.63 17.18 -23.47
N ASP A 137 13.35 18.23 -23.85
CA ASP A 137 14.47 18.78 -23.10
C ASP A 137 14.01 19.79 -22.03
N VAL A 138 14.89 20.03 -21.04
CA VAL A 138 14.64 20.99 -19.96
C VAL A 138 14.39 22.40 -20.52
N ASP A 139 15.03 22.76 -21.64
CA ASP A 139 14.85 24.06 -22.26
C ASP A 139 13.50 24.19 -22.99
N GLY A 140 12.97 23.09 -23.56
CA GLY A 140 11.58 23.01 -24.03
C GLY A 140 10.59 23.28 -22.90
N PHE A 141 10.81 22.70 -21.73
CA PHE A 141 9.96 22.98 -20.56
C PHE A 141 10.06 24.43 -20.06
N LYS A 142 11.24 25.05 -20.09
CA LYS A 142 11.37 26.48 -19.76
C LYS A 142 10.63 27.37 -20.76
N LYS A 143 10.65 27.03 -22.05
CA LYS A 143 9.89 27.75 -23.08
C LYS A 143 8.38 27.61 -22.85
N LEU A 144 7.92 26.39 -22.56
CA LEU A 144 6.51 26.13 -22.24
C LEU A 144 6.08 26.89 -20.99
N ALA A 145 6.89 26.91 -19.94
CA ALA A 145 6.61 27.68 -18.72
C ALA A 145 6.48 29.19 -18.99
N ARG A 146 7.34 29.76 -19.84
CA ARG A 146 7.23 31.16 -20.27
C ARG A 146 5.92 31.44 -21.02
N GLN A 147 5.50 30.52 -21.89
CA GLN A 147 4.24 30.65 -22.63
C GLN A 147 3.02 30.58 -21.69
N GLN A 148 3.11 29.81 -20.61
CA GLN A 148 2.08 29.72 -19.58
C GLN A 148 2.12 30.87 -18.57
N GLY A 149 3.01 31.86 -18.74
CA GLY A 149 3.08 33.04 -17.88
C GLY A 149 3.79 32.81 -16.55
N TRP A 150 4.57 31.73 -16.40
CA TRP A 150 5.38 31.53 -15.19
C TRP A 150 6.46 32.60 -15.07
N THR A 151 6.76 33.00 -13.83
CA THR A 151 7.79 34.01 -13.54
C THR A 151 9.20 33.43 -13.70
N ASP A 152 10.19 34.30 -13.95
CA ASP A 152 11.60 33.89 -14.06
C ASP A 152 12.15 33.18 -12.81
N LYS A 153 11.54 33.41 -11.65
CA LYS A 153 11.88 32.71 -10.41
C LYS A 153 11.40 31.25 -10.44
N GLU A 154 10.18 31.00 -10.91
CA GLU A 154 9.59 29.66 -11.03
C GLU A 154 10.26 28.84 -12.13
N ILE A 155 10.64 29.49 -13.24
CA ILE A 155 11.37 28.85 -14.34
C ILE A 155 12.76 28.33 -13.88
N LYS A 156 13.40 29.00 -12.92
CA LYS A 156 14.68 28.53 -12.34
C LYS A 156 14.52 27.26 -11.51
N GLU A 157 13.31 26.96 -11.01
CA GLU A 157 13.04 25.72 -10.27
C GLU A 157 12.90 24.49 -11.18
N ILE A 158 12.66 24.68 -12.48
CA ILE A 158 12.55 23.60 -13.47
C ILE A 158 13.91 22.95 -13.79
N GLY A 159 15.00 23.71 -13.67
CA GLY A 159 16.36 23.28 -14.01
C GLY A 159 17.20 22.72 -12.85
N LYS A 160 16.59 22.50 -11.68
CA LYS A 160 17.21 21.87 -10.50
C LYS A 160 16.71 20.44 -10.34
#